data_AF-A0A9P7ASF1-F1
#
_entry.id   AF-A0A9P7ASF1-F1
#
_cell.length_a   1.000
_cell.length_b   1.000
_cell.length_c   1.000
_cell.angle_alpha   90.00
_cell.angle_beta   90.00
_cell.angle_gamma   90.00
#
_symmetry.space_group_name_H-M   'P 1'
#
loop_
_entity.id
_entity.type
_entity.pdbx_description
1 polymer ?
#
loop_
_entity_poly.entity_id
_entity_poly.type
_entity_poly.pdbx_seq_one_letter_code
_entity_poly.pdbx_strand_id
1 'polypeptide(L)'
;MAAALKNLVSEKSTLPDLVVHRGFHPINEYNNPNLIPGMYPTLFPFGIGGFEDDTRSKALSFQQQAQYYLNIADRSFRYHHSFIFVVWNMIQRRMAHLKTFFTQVAQNLTKISPAILDSLASKVEREHRFSDLAPAERNAMNLLKQIRSYFSYFGLSHLFFTFNPCPAHSPIFQVMYGDQTVDLSHRFPRLASAWEHAMHLAHDPVAAADFYEFSFKCCFKYLLGWNFKTRSSSLLWR
;
A
#
# COMPACT_ATOMS: atom_id res chain seq x y z
N MET A 1 3.58 19.06 19.14
CA MET A 1 3.98 17.75 18.58
C MET A 1 3.64 16.59 19.52
N ALA A 2 3.87 16.71 20.83
CA ALA A 2 3.69 15.61 21.79
C ALA A 2 2.25 15.07 21.99
N ALA A 3 1.19 15.85 21.73
CA ALA A 3 -0.18 15.38 21.99
C ALA A 3 -0.79 14.52 20.85
N ALA A 4 -0.44 14.80 19.59
CA ALA A 4 -0.83 13.95 18.45
C ALA A 4 -0.28 12.53 18.55
N LEU A 5 0.96 12.43 19.03
CA LEU A 5 1.65 11.18 19.23
C LEU A 5 1.11 10.42 20.45
N LYS A 6 0.62 11.11 21.49
CA LYS A 6 0.00 10.49 22.67
C LYS A 6 -1.29 9.74 22.37
N ASN A 7 -2.08 10.17 21.38
CA ASN A 7 -3.32 9.47 20.98
C ASN A 7 -3.06 8.11 20.32
N LEU A 8 -1.81 7.79 19.96
CA LEU A 8 -1.40 6.51 19.39
C LEU A 8 -0.90 5.52 20.47
N VAL A 9 -0.82 5.95 21.74
CA VAL A 9 -0.26 5.17 22.85
C VAL A 9 -1.39 4.57 23.68
N SER A 10 -1.51 3.24 23.67
CA SER A 10 -2.26 2.51 24.69
C SER A 10 -1.36 2.36 25.93
N GLU A 11 -1.67 3.14 26.98
CA GLU A 11 -1.06 3.14 28.31
C GLU A 11 0.37 3.70 28.49
N LYS A 12 0.66 4.12 29.74
CA LYS A 12 1.89 4.81 30.18
C LYS A 12 3.15 3.96 29.90
N SER A 13 3.69 4.10 28.70
CA SER A 13 4.92 3.43 28.28
C SER A 13 6.16 4.30 28.53
N THR A 14 7.22 3.71 29.08
CA THR A 14 8.53 4.32 29.36
C THR A 14 9.45 4.41 28.11
N LEU A 15 8.85 4.47 26.92
CA LEU A 15 9.56 4.45 25.63
C LEU A 15 9.79 5.87 25.06
N PRO A 16 10.81 6.06 24.20
CA PRO A 16 11.26 7.38 23.74
C PRO A 16 10.18 8.21 23.04
N ASP A 17 10.32 9.55 23.06
CA ASP A 17 9.33 10.54 22.60
C ASP A 17 8.83 10.37 21.15
N LEU A 18 9.50 9.56 20.33
CA LEU A 18 9.10 9.19 18.97
C LEU A 18 8.96 7.67 18.85
N VAL A 19 7.82 7.12 19.28
CA VAL A 19 7.42 5.75 18.94
C VAL A 19 6.58 5.79 17.66
N VAL A 20 7.17 5.36 16.53
CA VAL A 20 6.38 5.03 15.34
C VAL A 20 5.69 3.70 15.61
N HIS A 21 4.44 3.77 16.08
CA HIS A 21 3.63 2.58 16.32
C HIS A 21 3.43 1.81 15.01
N ARG A 22 3.91 0.57 14.98
CA ARG A 22 3.66 -0.39 13.90
C ARG A 22 2.53 -1.30 14.34
N GLY A 23 1.35 -1.11 13.78
CA GLY A 23 0.22 -2.01 13.95
C GLY A 23 0.18 -3.02 12.80
N PHE A 24 -0.13 -4.28 13.11
CA PHE A 24 -0.49 -5.28 12.09
C PHE A 24 -2.01 -5.36 11.89
N HIS A 25 -2.78 -4.66 12.72
CA HIS A 25 -4.23 -4.58 12.61
C HIS A 25 -4.64 -3.39 11.73
N PRO A 26 -5.50 -3.61 10.71
CA PRO A 26 -6.02 -2.52 9.90
C PRO A 26 -6.82 -1.55 10.77
N ILE A 27 -6.64 -0.25 10.53
CA ILE A 27 -7.35 0.83 11.21
C ILE A 27 -8.47 1.32 10.30
N ASN A 28 -9.67 1.53 10.84
CA ASN A 28 -10.80 2.05 10.06
C ASN A 28 -10.53 3.49 9.61
N GLU A 29 -10.80 3.76 8.32
CA GLU A 29 -10.74 5.09 7.73
C GLU A 29 -11.95 5.98 8.11
N TYR A 30 -13.13 5.39 8.20
CA TYR A 30 -14.40 6.10 8.41
C TYR A 30 -14.62 6.38 9.90
N ASN A 31 -15.13 7.57 10.21
CA ASN A 31 -15.50 7.97 11.57
C ASN A 31 -14.35 7.81 12.57
N ASN A 32 -13.12 8.09 12.10
CA ASN A 32 -11.92 7.98 12.91
C ASN A 32 -11.23 9.36 13.06
N PRO A 33 -11.60 10.13 14.10
CA PRO A 33 -11.04 11.46 14.30
C PRO A 33 -9.54 11.47 14.61
N ASN A 34 -8.95 10.33 15.00
CA ASN A 34 -7.52 10.26 15.31
C ASN A 34 -6.64 9.92 14.10
N LEU A 35 -7.23 9.48 12.98
CA LEU A 35 -6.48 8.97 11.84
C LEU A 35 -5.59 10.03 11.19
N ILE A 36 -6.19 11.11 10.67
CA ILE A 36 -5.46 12.16 9.96
C ILE A 36 -4.47 12.90 10.87
N PRO A 37 -4.82 13.27 12.12
CA PRO A 37 -3.85 13.84 13.05
C PRO A 37 -2.67 12.92 13.36
N GLY A 38 -2.90 11.60 13.45
CA GLY A 38 -1.85 10.61 13.63
C GLY A 38 -0.94 10.45 12.40
N MET A 39 -1.48 10.59 11.19
CA MET A 39 -0.71 10.55 9.94
C MET A 39 0.13 11.81 9.72
N TYR A 40 -0.33 12.97 10.20
CA TYR A 40 0.28 14.27 9.94
C TYR A 40 0.55 15.06 11.23
N PRO A 41 1.40 14.57 12.14
CA PRO A 41 1.68 15.24 13.42
C PRO A 41 2.31 16.63 13.26
N THR A 42 2.91 16.92 12.10
CA THR A 42 3.43 18.24 11.74
C THR A 42 2.33 19.25 11.41
N LEU A 43 1.21 18.80 10.83
CA LEU A 43 0.04 19.63 10.53
C LEU A 43 -0.93 19.71 11.71
N PHE A 44 -0.96 18.67 12.54
CA PHE A 44 -1.81 18.57 13.73
C PHE A 44 -0.95 18.44 14.99
N PRO A 45 -0.21 19.49 15.41
CA PRO A 45 0.76 19.38 16.50
C PRO A 45 0.15 18.97 17.85
N PHE A 46 -1.15 19.15 18.01
CA PHE A 46 -1.91 18.80 19.22
C PHE A 46 -2.73 17.50 19.09
N GLY A 47 -2.80 16.87 17.92
CA GLY A 47 -3.61 15.67 17.72
C GLY A 47 -5.12 15.91 17.62
N ILE A 48 -5.54 17.18 17.63
CA ILE A 48 -6.94 17.61 17.61
C ILE A 48 -7.32 18.12 16.22
N GLY A 49 -8.62 18.23 15.95
CA GLY A 49 -9.11 18.70 14.66
C GLY A 49 -8.98 17.64 13.57
N GLY A 50 -8.97 16.35 13.90
CA GLY A 50 -9.09 15.33 12.88
C GLY A 50 -10.45 15.34 12.19
N PHE A 51 -10.62 14.53 11.16
CA PHE A 51 -11.84 14.50 10.35
C PHE A 51 -12.94 13.69 11.03
N GLU A 52 -14.22 13.97 10.72
CA GLU A 52 -15.36 13.15 11.19
C GLU A 52 -15.44 12.99 12.71
N ASP A 53 -15.10 14.05 13.44
CA ASP A 53 -15.22 14.11 14.90
C ASP A 53 -16.68 14.34 15.30
N ASP A 54 -17.25 13.34 15.97
CA ASP A 54 -18.64 13.30 16.42
C ASP A 54 -18.90 14.21 17.63
N THR A 55 -17.84 14.64 18.33
CA THR A 55 -17.94 15.57 19.46
C THR A 55 -18.21 17.01 19.03
N ARG A 56 -18.12 17.32 17.73
CA ARG A 56 -18.39 18.68 17.22
C ARG A 56 -19.86 19.03 17.29
N SER A 57 -20.13 20.27 17.70
CA SER A 57 -21.48 20.86 17.69
C SER A 57 -22.12 20.92 16.30
N LYS A 58 -21.31 21.06 15.24
CA LYS A 58 -21.77 21.05 13.86
C LYS A 58 -21.03 19.97 13.07
N ALA A 59 -21.80 19.03 12.53
CA ALA A 59 -21.28 18.03 11.61
C ALA A 59 -20.68 18.71 10.37
N LEU A 60 -19.46 18.31 10.02
CA LEU A 60 -18.78 18.74 8.79
C LEU A 60 -18.51 17.51 7.94
N SER A 61 -18.83 17.58 6.65
CA SER A 61 -18.47 16.50 5.75
C SER A 61 -16.95 16.43 5.58
N PHE A 62 -16.44 15.23 5.27
CA PHE A 62 -15.02 15.04 5.02
C PHE A 62 -14.48 16.00 3.95
N GLN A 63 -15.24 16.19 2.87
CA GLN A 63 -14.88 17.11 1.78
C GLN A 63 -14.90 18.58 2.22
N GLN A 64 -15.90 19.01 3.00
CA GLN A 64 -15.98 20.37 3.51
C GLN A 64 -14.80 20.72 4.42
N GLN A 65 -14.44 19.80 5.33
CA GLN A 65 -13.29 19.99 6.22
C GLN A 65 -11.96 20.00 5.44
N ALA A 66 -11.82 19.16 4.41
CA ALA A 66 -10.65 19.18 3.53
C ALA A 66 -10.53 20.53 2.82
N GLN A 67 -11.62 21.03 2.24
CA GLN A 67 -11.64 22.34 1.59
C GLN A 67 -11.31 23.46 2.57
N TYR A 68 -11.80 23.39 3.82
CA TYR A 68 -11.44 24.33 4.86
C TYR A 68 -9.92 24.33 5.11
N TYR A 69 -9.30 23.16 5.34
CA TYR A 69 -7.85 23.08 5.58
C TYR A 69 -7.00 23.57 4.40
N LEU A 70 -7.46 23.42 3.16
CA LEU A 70 -6.71 23.96 2.02
C LEU A 70 -6.85 25.48 1.88
N ASN A 71 -7.81 26.10 2.57
CA ASN A 71 -8.15 27.51 2.49
C ASN A 71 -7.89 28.31 3.77
N ILE A 72 -7.33 27.69 4.82
CA ILE A 72 -6.88 28.46 5.99
C ILE A 72 -5.74 29.41 5.61
N ALA A 73 -5.57 30.48 6.39
CA ALA A 73 -4.55 31.49 6.14
C ALA A 73 -3.13 30.91 6.13
N ASP A 74 -2.85 29.99 7.05
CA ASP A 74 -1.63 29.20 7.06
C ASP A 74 -1.68 28.13 5.96
N ARG A 75 -0.94 28.35 4.88
CA ARG A 75 -0.93 27.45 3.72
C ARG A 75 -0.16 26.15 3.97
N SER A 76 0.16 25.80 5.21
CA SER A 76 0.85 24.57 5.60
C SER A 76 0.21 23.30 5.00
N PHE A 77 -1.11 23.16 5.09
CA PHE A 77 -1.84 22.02 4.49
C PHE A 77 -1.76 21.99 2.97
N ARG A 78 -1.75 23.17 2.33
CA ARG A 78 -1.69 23.33 0.87
C ARG A 78 -0.31 22.93 0.32
N TYR A 79 0.75 23.19 1.07
CA TYR A 79 2.12 22.93 0.65
C TYR A 79 2.72 21.65 1.25
N HIS A 80 1.98 20.95 2.10
CA HIS A 80 2.45 19.67 2.64
C HIS A 80 2.55 18.62 1.53
N HIS A 81 3.73 18.02 1.40
CA HIS A 81 4.14 17.13 0.31
C HIS A 81 3.16 16.00 -0.04
N SER A 82 2.43 15.47 0.94
CA SER A 82 1.55 14.30 0.78
C SER A 82 0.09 14.54 1.16
N PHE A 83 -0.23 15.63 1.87
CA PHE A 83 -1.56 15.80 2.49
C PHE A 83 -2.68 15.86 1.45
N ILE A 84 -2.51 16.71 0.43
CA ILE A 84 -3.49 16.88 -0.66
C ILE A 84 -3.76 15.53 -1.35
N PHE A 85 -2.69 14.79 -1.67
CA PHE A 85 -2.82 13.53 -2.40
C PHE A 85 -3.57 12.48 -1.59
N VAL A 86 -3.26 12.32 -0.30
CA VAL A 86 -3.91 11.34 0.57
C VAL A 86 -5.38 11.70 0.82
N VAL A 87 -5.67 12.96 1.18
CA VAL A 87 -7.04 13.41 1.46
C VAL A 87 -7.90 13.35 0.19
N TRP A 88 -7.35 13.73 -0.97
CA TRP A 88 -8.03 13.60 -2.25
C TRP A 88 -8.32 12.13 -2.59
N ASN A 89 -7.34 11.25 -2.41
CA ASN A 89 -7.50 9.83 -2.67
C ASN A 89 -8.56 9.18 -1.75
N MET A 90 -8.65 9.61 -0.48
CA MET A 90 -9.75 9.23 0.42
C MET A 90 -11.12 9.70 -0.11
N ILE A 91 -11.24 10.97 -0.54
CA ILE A 91 -12.49 11.49 -1.12
C ILE A 91 -12.91 10.66 -2.36
N GLN A 92 -11.98 10.37 -3.26
CA GLN A 92 -12.26 9.57 -4.46
C GLN A 92 -12.71 8.14 -4.11
N ARG A 93 -12.02 7.47 -3.16
CA ARG A 93 -12.42 6.14 -2.68
C ARG A 93 -13.85 6.16 -2.13
N ARG A 94 -14.17 7.14 -1.28
CA ARG A 94 -15.49 7.27 -0.65
C ARG A 94 -16.59 7.51 -1.67
N MET A 95 -16.33 8.33 -2.70
CA MET A 95 -17.27 8.53 -3.82
C MET A 95 -17.55 7.25 -4.61
N ALA A 96 -16.54 6.38 -4.77
CA ALA A 96 -16.73 5.08 -5.40
C ALA A 96 -17.48 4.08 -4.51
N HIS A 97 -17.21 4.06 -3.20
CA HIS A 97 -17.87 3.17 -2.23
C HIS A 97 -19.36 3.45 -2.07
N LEU A 98 -19.79 4.72 -2.12
CA LEU A 98 -21.19 5.10 -1.91
C LEU A 98 -22.13 4.69 -3.05
N LYS A 99 -21.62 4.25 -4.22
CA LYS A 99 -22.49 3.73 -5.28
C LYS A 99 -22.73 2.22 -5.08
N THR A 100 -24.00 1.86 -4.94
CA THR A 100 -24.60 0.51 -4.76
C THR A 100 -24.11 -0.57 -5.73
N PHE A 101 -23.42 -0.18 -6.81
CA PHE A 101 -22.88 -1.11 -7.77
C PHE A 101 -21.55 -1.73 -7.34
N PHE A 102 -20.71 -1.06 -6.52
CA PHE A 102 -19.46 -1.68 -6.06
C PHE A 102 -19.71 -2.84 -5.09
N THR A 103 -20.73 -2.73 -4.23
CA THR A 103 -21.16 -3.84 -3.38
C THR A 103 -21.64 -5.03 -4.21
N GLN A 104 -22.34 -4.79 -5.32
CA GLN A 104 -22.76 -5.86 -6.24
C GLN A 104 -21.56 -6.48 -6.99
N VAL A 105 -20.61 -5.67 -7.45
CA VAL A 105 -19.35 -6.12 -8.07
C VAL A 105 -18.53 -6.95 -7.08
N ALA A 106 -18.41 -6.51 -5.82
CA ALA A 106 -17.68 -7.22 -4.76
C ALA A 106 -18.34 -8.58 -4.44
N GLN A 107 -19.67 -8.62 -4.33
CA GLN A 107 -20.40 -9.89 -4.17
C GLN A 107 -20.19 -10.83 -5.36
N ASN A 108 -20.15 -10.29 -6.59
CA ASN A 108 -19.88 -11.10 -7.78
C ASN A 108 -18.43 -11.58 -7.84
N LEU A 109 -17.46 -10.82 -7.32
CA LEU A 109 -16.06 -11.25 -7.19
C LEU A 109 -15.94 -12.48 -6.28
N THR A 110 -16.65 -12.49 -5.14
CA THR A 110 -16.60 -13.65 -4.22
C THR A 110 -17.18 -14.93 -4.79
N LYS A 111 -18.01 -14.84 -5.85
CA LYS A 111 -18.61 -15.99 -6.53
C LYS A 111 -17.70 -16.61 -7.58
N ILE A 112 -16.60 -15.94 -7.96
CA ILE A 112 -15.66 -16.46 -8.96
C ILE A 112 -14.62 -17.32 -8.27
N SER A 113 -14.52 -18.59 -8.69
CA SER A 113 -13.48 -19.48 -8.17
C SER A 113 -12.09 -19.12 -8.71
N PRO A 114 -11.01 -19.30 -7.94
CA PRO A 114 -9.64 -19.09 -8.40
C PRO A 114 -9.29 -19.87 -9.67
N ALA A 115 -9.79 -21.10 -9.82
CA ALA A 115 -9.56 -21.93 -11.00
C ALA A 115 -10.09 -21.30 -12.31
N ILE A 116 -11.20 -20.55 -12.24
CA ILE A 116 -11.73 -19.84 -13.40
C ILE A 116 -10.80 -18.67 -13.79
N LEU A 117 -10.22 -17.99 -12.80
CA LEU A 117 -9.26 -16.90 -13.05
C LEU A 117 -7.97 -17.43 -13.67
N ASP A 118 -7.45 -18.56 -13.18
CA ASP A 118 -6.26 -19.21 -13.74
C ASP A 118 -6.48 -19.69 -15.18
N SER A 119 -7.65 -20.30 -15.46
CA SER A 119 -8.04 -20.70 -16.82
C SER A 119 -8.16 -19.50 -17.75
N LEU A 120 -8.83 -18.43 -17.30
CA LEU A 120 -8.98 -17.20 -18.06
C LEU A 120 -7.63 -16.53 -18.33
N ALA A 121 -6.74 -16.42 -17.34
CA ALA A 121 -5.41 -15.84 -17.49
C ALA A 121 -4.59 -16.63 -18.53
N SER A 122 -4.56 -17.95 -18.40
CA SER A 122 -3.86 -18.85 -19.34
C SER A 122 -4.38 -18.71 -20.77
N LYS A 123 -5.69 -18.56 -20.95
CA LYS A 123 -6.29 -18.34 -22.27
C LYS A 123 -6.00 -16.96 -22.82
N VAL A 124 -6.09 -15.90 -22.02
CA VAL A 124 -5.78 -14.53 -22.48
C VAL A 124 -4.31 -14.38 -22.87
N GLU A 125 -3.40 -15.08 -22.19
CA GLU A 125 -1.98 -15.11 -22.53
C GLU A 125 -1.71 -15.85 -23.85
N ARG A 126 -2.41 -16.97 -24.10
CA ARG A 126 -2.23 -17.79 -25.31
C ARG A 126 -3.00 -17.27 -26.52
N GLU A 127 -4.21 -16.80 -26.31
CA GLU A 127 -5.18 -16.44 -27.34
C GLU A 127 -5.44 -14.93 -27.28
N HIS A 128 -5.01 -14.19 -28.29
CA HIS A 128 -5.26 -12.74 -28.41
C HIS A 128 -6.72 -12.40 -28.74
N ARG A 129 -7.63 -13.38 -28.73
CA ARG A 129 -9.05 -13.22 -29.10
C ARG A 129 -9.96 -13.71 -27.98
N PHE A 130 -10.94 -12.88 -27.62
CA PHE A 130 -11.89 -13.12 -26.52
C PHE A 130 -13.14 -13.92 -26.93
N SER A 131 -13.17 -14.48 -28.14
CA SER A 131 -14.35 -15.15 -28.71
C SER A 131 -14.67 -16.48 -28.05
N ASP A 132 -13.64 -17.24 -27.64
CA ASP A 132 -13.76 -18.65 -27.22
C ASP A 132 -13.80 -18.84 -25.69
N LEU A 133 -14.21 -17.79 -24.96
CA LEU A 133 -14.36 -17.83 -23.52
C LEU A 133 -15.63 -18.59 -23.10
N ALA A 134 -15.47 -19.52 -22.17
CA ALA A 134 -16.58 -20.19 -21.51
C ALA A 134 -17.46 -19.16 -20.77
N PRO A 135 -18.75 -19.44 -20.50
CA PRO A 135 -19.65 -18.48 -19.86
C PRO A 135 -19.13 -17.93 -18.53
N ALA A 136 -18.48 -18.76 -17.71
CA ALA A 136 -17.90 -18.35 -16.44
C ALA A 136 -16.67 -17.43 -16.62
N GLU A 137 -15.80 -17.75 -17.58
CA GLU A 137 -14.62 -16.94 -17.94
C GLU A 137 -15.05 -15.58 -18.53
N ARG A 138 -16.09 -15.58 -19.36
CA ARG A 138 -16.72 -14.37 -19.92
C ARG A 138 -17.31 -13.49 -18.83
N ASN A 139 -17.98 -14.08 -17.84
CA ASN A 139 -18.49 -13.34 -16.68
C ASN A 139 -17.35 -12.70 -15.87
N ALA A 140 -16.28 -13.45 -15.58
CA ALA A 140 -15.11 -12.93 -14.90
C ALA A 140 -14.43 -11.79 -15.69
N MET A 141 -14.32 -11.92 -17.02
CA MET A 141 -13.80 -10.87 -17.90
C MET A 141 -14.70 -9.62 -17.92
N ASN A 142 -16.02 -9.79 -17.94
CA ASN A 142 -16.97 -8.66 -17.86
C ASN A 142 -16.88 -7.94 -16.52
N LEU A 143 -16.73 -8.70 -15.42
CA LEU A 143 -16.51 -8.13 -14.09
C LEU A 143 -15.22 -7.33 -14.04
N LEU A 144 -14.13 -7.84 -14.60
CA LEU A 144 -12.86 -7.10 -14.73
C LEU A 144 -13.03 -5.81 -15.54
N LYS A 145 -13.77 -5.84 -16.65
CA LYS A 145 -14.07 -4.64 -17.46
C LYS A 145 -14.90 -3.62 -16.67
N GLN A 146 -15.90 -4.07 -15.90
CA GLN A 146 -16.69 -3.19 -15.04
C GLN A 146 -15.81 -2.54 -13.98
N ILE A 147 -14.96 -3.32 -13.30
CA ILE A 147 -13.99 -2.79 -12.33
C ILE A 147 -13.13 -1.71 -12.99
N ARG A 148 -12.49 -2.00 -14.14
CA ARG A 148 -11.66 -1.02 -14.87
C ARG A 148 -12.43 0.22 -15.30
N SER A 149 -13.68 0.08 -15.74
CA SER A 149 -14.55 1.20 -16.08
C SER A 149 -14.85 2.07 -14.86
N TYR A 150 -15.09 1.47 -13.69
CA TYR A 150 -15.26 2.22 -12.44
C TYR A 150 -13.99 2.97 -12.05
N PHE A 151 -12.83 2.32 -12.11
CA PHE A 151 -11.55 2.98 -11.85
C PHE A 151 -11.35 4.20 -12.75
N SER A 152 -11.67 4.08 -14.04
CA SER A 152 -11.62 5.18 -15.00
C SER A 152 -12.63 6.29 -14.69
N TYR A 153 -13.91 5.94 -14.45
CA TYR A 153 -14.97 6.92 -14.20
C TYR A 153 -14.77 7.72 -12.92
N PHE A 154 -14.31 7.07 -11.85
CA PHE A 154 -14.09 7.70 -10.55
C PHE A 154 -12.68 8.28 -10.40
N GLY A 155 -11.81 8.14 -11.41
CA GLY A 155 -10.41 8.54 -11.29
C GLY A 155 -9.72 7.92 -10.07
N LEU A 156 -10.15 6.73 -9.65
CA LEU A 156 -9.56 6.04 -8.51
C LEU A 156 -8.10 5.79 -8.84
N SER A 157 -7.21 6.27 -7.98
CA SER A 157 -5.78 6.12 -8.22
C SER A 157 -5.44 4.64 -8.29
N HIS A 158 -5.00 4.18 -9.46
CA HIS A 158 -4.34 2.90 -9.60
C HIS A 158 -3.10 2.96 -8.70
N LEU A 159 -3.01 2.10 -7.70
CA LEU A 159 -1.76 1.91 -6.99
C LEU A 159 -0.83 1.12 -7.91
N PHE A 160 -0.06 1.85 -8.72
CA PHE A 160 1.07 1.25 -9.43
C PHE A 160 2.19 1.05 -8.41
N PHE A 161 2.47 -0.20 -8.09
CA PHE A 161 3.59 -0.58 -7.25
C PHE A 161 4.70 -1.15 -8.14
N THR A 162 5.78 -0.40 -8.29
CA THR A 162 6.98 -0.88 -8.97
C THR A 162 7.94 -1.42 -7.92
N PHE A 163 8.16 -2.74 -7.93
CA PHE A 163 9.15 -3.39 -7.08
C PHE A 163 10.45 -3.58 -7.86
N ASN A 164 11.44 -2.72 -7.63
CA ASN A 164 12.74 -2.77 -8.29
C ASN A 164 13.88 -2.71 -7.26
N PRO A 165 14.19 -3.82 -6.55
CA PRO A 165 15.29 -3.86 -5.61
C PRO A 165 16.62 -3.69 -6.36
N CYS A 166 17.46 -2.73 -5.95
CA CYS A 166 18.77 -2.52 -6.56
C CYS A 166 19.81 -3.43 -5.88
N PRO A 167 20.42 -4.40 -6.60
CA PRO A 167 21.42 -5.30 -6.02
C PRO A 167 22.71 -4.56 -5.64
N ALA A 168 23.18 -3.62 -6.46
CA ALA A 168 24.46 -2.94 -6.24
C ALA A 168 24.57 -2.28 -4.86
N HIS A 169 23.48 -1.66 -4.39
CA HIS A 169 23.46 -0.97 -3.09
C HIS A 169 22.94 -1.83 -1.93
N SER A 170 22.73 -3.12 -2.15
CA SER A 170 22.16 -4.03 -1.15
C SER A 170 23.25 -4.84 -0.44
N PRO A 171 23.41 -4.70 0.90
CA PRO A 171 24.29 -5.59 1.67
C PRO A 171 23.95 -7.07 1.50
N ILE A 172 22.66 -7.39 1.32
CA ILE A 172 22.18 -8.75 1.13
C ILE A 172 22.73 -9.32 -0.17
N PHE A 173 22.74 -8.53 -1.25
CA PHE A 173 23.32 -8.95 -2.52
C PHE A 173 24.83 -9.21 -2.38
N GLN A 174 25.57 -8.34 -1.68
CA GLN A 174 27.01 -8.54 -1.48
C GLN A 174 27.32 -9.87 -0.77
N VAL A 175 26.54 -10.22 0.25
CA VAL A 175 26.66 -11.53 0.91
C VAL A 175 26.28 -12.68 -0.02
N MET A 176 25.21 -12.53 -0.81
CA MET A 176 24.79 -13.55 -1.79
C MET A 176 25.84 -13.77 -2.90
N TYR A 177 26.54 -12.71 -3.30
CA TYR A 177 27.69 -12.76 -4.21
C TYR A 177 28.89 -13.48 -3.60
N GLY A 178 28.97 -13.54 -2.26
CA GLY A 178 30.05 -14.21 -1.52
C GLY A 178 31.02 -13.27 -0.82
N ASP A 179 30.70 -11.98 -0.68
CA ASP A 179 31.50 -11.04 0.10
C ASP A 179 31.40 -11.34 1.59
N GLN A 180 32.45 -11.95 2.14
CA GLN A 180 32.54 -12.33 3.55
C GLN A 180 32.83 -11.13 4.48
N THR A 181 33.13 -9.96 3.93
CA THR A 181 33.41 -8.75 4.73
C THR A 181 32.14 -8.05 5.19
N VAL A 182 31.01 -8.36 4.56
CA VAL A 182 29.71 -7.77 4.86
C VAL A 182 29.02 -8.52 5.99
N ASP A 183 28.93 -7.88 7.15
CA ASP A 183 28.21 -8.39 8.31
C ASP A 183 26.79 -7.81 8.40
N LEU A 184 25.78 -8.65 8.16
CA LEU A 184 24.36 -8.30 8.21
C LEU A 184 23.80 -8.17 9.65
N SER A 185 24.57 -8.52 10.68
CA SER A 185 24.18 -8.32 12.08
C SER A 185 24.14 -6.84 12.46
N HIS A 186 24.93 -6.02 11.78
CA HIS A 186 24.96 -4.57 11.96
C HIS A 186 23.80 -3.88 11.24
N ARG A 187 23.20 -2.88 11.89
CA ARG A 187 22.11 -2.07 11.32
C ARG A 187 22.49 -1.37 10.01
N PHE A 188 23.76 -0.97 9.89
CA PHE A 188 24.32 -0.35 8.70
C PHE A 188 25.66 -1.05 8.38
N PRO A 189 25.61 -2.17 7.65
CA PRO A 189 26.81 -2.90 7.27
C PRO A 189 27.75 -2.01 6.49
N ARG A 190 29.06 -2.15 6.74
CA ARG A 190 30.06 -1.49 5.90
C ARG A 190 30.13 -2.23 4.58
N LEU A 191 30.01 -1.47 3.50
CA LEU A 191 30.10 -2.00 2.15
C LEU A 191 31.37 -1.43 1.49
N ALA A 192 31.86 -2.19 0.51
CA ALA A 192 32.90 -1.75 -0.41
C ALA A 192 32.50 -0.47 -1.19
N SER A 193 33.37 0.03 -2.07
CA SER A 193 33.05 1.17 -2.91
C SER A 193 31.93 0.85 -3.92
N ALA A 194 31.21 1.87 -4.37
CA ALA A 194 30.16 1.70 -5.39
C ALA A 194 30.69 1.08 -6.70
N TRP A 195 31.97 1.31 -7.01
CA TRP A 195 32.63 0.70 -8.17
C TRP A 195 32.81 -0.81 -7.99
N GLU A 196 33.26 -1.25 -6.81
CA GLU A 196 33.39 -2.66 -6.47
C GLU A 196 32.03 -3.36 -6.47
N HIS A 197 30.97 -2.70 -5.98
CA HIS A 197 29.61 -3.26 -6.03
C HIS A 197 29.12 -3.48 -7.46
N ALA A 198 29.38 -2.52 -8.35
CA ALA A 198 29.04 -2.63 -9.76
C ALA A 198 29.85 -3.76 -10.43
N MET A 199 31.10 -3.93 -10.03
CA MET A 199 31.94 -5.04 -10.51
C MET A 199 31.39 -6.40 -10.05
N HIS A 200 31.00 -6.54 -8.77
CA HIS A 200 30.40 -7.77 -8.26
C HIS A 200 29.11 -8.13 -9.03
N LEU A 201 28.24 -7.13 -9.28
CA LEU A 201 27.03 -7.31 -10.09
C LEU A 201 27.34 -7.75 -11.52
N ALA A 202 28.35 -7.15 -12.16
CA ALA A 202 28.75 -7.50 -13.51
C ALA A 202 29.42 -8.89 -13.58
N HIS A 203 30.12 -9.28 -12.52
CA HIS A 203 30.87 -10.52 -12.45
C HIS A 203 29.95 -11.73 -12.23
N ASP A 204 28.95 -11.61 -11.36
CA ASP A 204 27.97 -12.67 -11.11
C ASP A 204 26.52 -12.17 -11.27
N PRO A 205 26.02 -12.11 -12.51
CA PRO A 205 24.63 -11.78 -12.78
C PRO A 205 23.64 -12.84 -12.28
N VAL A 206 24.08 -14.08 -12.00
CA VAL A 206 23.21 -15.14 -11.47
C VAL A 206 22.90 -14.86 -10.00
N ALA A 207 23.90 -14.49 -9.19
CA ALA A 207 23.69 -14.04 -7.82
C ALA A 207 22.75 -12.83 -7.75
N ALA A 208 22.77 -11.95 -8.76
CA ALA A 208 21.86 -10.82 -8.85
C ALA A 208 20.41 -11.24 -9.15
N ALA A 209 20.22 -12.26 -9.99
CA ALA A 209 18.92 -12.87 -10.25
C ALA A 209 18.37 -13.56 -8.99
N ASP A 210 19.21 -14.31 -8.28
CA ASP A 210 18.85 -14.95 -7.01
C ASP A 210 18.45 -13.90 -5.95
N PHE A 211 19.19 -12.79 -5.89
CA PHE A 211 18.85 -11.66 -5.02
C PHE A 211 17.49 -11.05 -5.35
N TYR A 212 17.19 -10.88 -6.65
CA TYR A 212 15.88 -10.39 -7.09
C TYR A 212 14.77 -11.35 -6.67
N GLU A 213 14.93 -12.65 -6.93
CA GLU A 213 13.95 -13.67 -6.56
C GLU A 213 13.74 -13.72 -5.04
N PHE A 214 14.83 -13.68 -4.26
CA PHE A 214 14.79 -13.61 -2.81
C PHE A 214 14.02 -12.38 -2.32
N SER A 215 14.32 -11.21 -2.87
CA SER A 215 13.69 -9.93 -2.52
C SER A 215 12.20 -9.94 -2.83
N PHE A 216 11.83 -10.47 -4.01
CA PHE A 216 10.45 -10.63 -4.43
C PHE A 216 9.68 -11.57 -3.49
N LYS A 217 10.23 -12.76 -3.21
CA LYS A 217 9.63 -13.72 -2.28
C LYS A 217 9.46 -13.15 -0.89
N CYS A 218 10.45 -12.43 -0.37
CA CYS A 218 10.37 -11.79 0.94
C CYS A 218 9.30 -10.70 0.99
N CYS A 219 9.26 -9.82 -0.02
CA CYS A 219 8.24 -8.78 -0.12
C CYS A 219 6.84 -9.39 -0.10
N PHE A 220 6.56 -10.35 -0.98
CA PHE A 220 5.24 -10.96 -1.07
C PHE A 220 4.87 -11.76 0.20
N LYS A 221 5.83 -12.50 0.76
CA LYS A 221 5.57 -13.32 1.95
C LYS A 221 5.33 -12.48 3.20
N TYR A 222 6.21 -11.51 3.48
CA TYR A 222 6.21 -10.80 4.76
C TYR A 222 5.45 -9.48 4.71
N LEU A 223 5.46 -8.76 3.59
CA LEU A 223 4.71 -7.50 3.44
C LEU A 223 3.26 -7.76 3.03
N LEU A 224 3.05 -8.67 2.08
CA LEU A 224 1.73 -8.94 1.48
C LEU A 224 1.06 -10.22 2.01
N GLY A 225 1.70 -10.93 2.95
CA GLY A 225 1.15 -12.14 3.56
C GLY A 225 0.91 -13.30 2.58
N TRP A 226 1.58 -13.31 1.42
CA TRP A 226 1.39 -14.33 0.39
C TRP A 226 2.12 -15.63 0.74
N ASN A 227 1.40 -16.75 0.71
CA ASN A 227 1.97 -18.06 0.88
C ASN A 227 2.18 -18.73 -0.49
N PHE A 228 3.44 -18.81 -0.92
CA PHE A 228 3.82 -19.42 -2.19
C PHE A 228 3.54 -20.92 -2.29
N LYS A 229 3.49 -21.66 -1.17
CA LYS A 229 3.19 -23.10 -1.17
C LYS A 229 1.70 -23.36 -1.39
N THR A 230 0.85 -22.64 -0.67
CA THR A 230 -0.62 -22.78 -0.77
C THR A 230 -1.23 -21.90 -1.85
N ARG A 231 -0.43 -21.03 -2.48
CA ARG A 231 -0.86 -20.01 -3.46
C ARG A 231 -2.03 -19.18 -2.94
N SER A 232 -1.98 -18.81 -1.66
CA SER A 232 -3.05 -18.10 -0.98
C SER A 232 -2.50 -16.94 -0.14
N SER A 233 -3.28 -15.87 -0.01
CA SER A 233 -2.95 -14.79 0.92
C SER A 233 -3.42 -15.13 2.33
N SER A 234 -2.57 -14.91 3.33
CA SER A 234 -2.92 -14.95 4.76
C SER A 234 -3.52 -13.63 5.25
N LEU A 235 -3.33 -12.54 4.50
CA LEU A 235 -4.11 -11.32 4.67
C LEU A 235 -5.50 -11.57 4.07
N LEU A 236 -6.40 -12.04 4.93
CA LEU A 236 -7.84 -11.98 4.68
C LEU A 236 -8.21 -10.50 4.61
N TRP A 237 -8.41 -9.99 3.40
CA TRP A 237 -9.19 -8.78 3.17
C TRP A 237 -10.65 -9.08 3.57
N ARG A 238 -10.92 -9.13 4.88
CA ARG A 238 -12.27 -9.13 5.45
C ARG A 238 -12.61 -7.72 5.91
#